data_AF-A0A0Q8FD00-F1
#
_entry.id   AF-A0A0Q8FD00-F1
#
_cell.length_a   1.000
_cell.length_b   1.000
_cell.length_c   1.000
_cell.angle_alpha   90.00
_cell.angle_beta   90.00
_cell.angle_gamma   90.00
#
_symmetry.space_group_name_H-M   'P 1'
#
loop_
_entity.id
_entity.type
_entity.pdbx_description
1 polymer ?
#
loop_
_entity_poly.entity_id
_entity_poly.type
_entity_poly.pdbx_seq_one_letter_code
_entity_poly.pdbx_strand_id
1 'polypeptide(L)'
;MFTLEARPLPDSPDFVEAGGAFVTCYLRPGFAPDPMRRAIAFVREQGWEVISVEDEPLQIERHDAPEGEHFDQALVDDEVYVFHQWPVDDADEQTRH
;
A
#
# COMPACT_ATOMS: atom_id res chain seq x y z
N MET A 1 -5.11 8.47 -6.43
CA MET A 1 -4.42 7.19 -6.29
C MET A 1 -2.94 7.46 -6.19
N PHE A 2 -2.27 6.72 -5.32
CA PHE A 2 -0.82 6.71 -5.16
C PHE A 2 -0.40 5.36 -4.59
N THR A 3 0.90 5.07 -4.66
CA THR A 3 1.48 3.83 -4.16
C THR A 3 2.48 4.17 -3.06
N LEU A 4 2.39 3.46 -1.94
CA LEU A 4 3.33 3.54 -0.83
C LEU A 4 4.12 2.24 -0.75
N GLU A 5 5.43 2.32 -0.55
CA GLU A 5 6.20 1.17 -0.08
C GLU A 5 6.07 1.09 1.44
N ALA A 6 5.61 -0.05 1.94
CA ALA A 6 5.54 -0.35 3.35
C ALA A 6 6.21 -1.67 3.67
N ARG A 7 6.71 -1.81 4.90
CA ARG A 7 7.26 -3.06 5.43
C ARG A 7 6.54 -3.45 6.69
N PRO A 8 6.36 -4.75 6.95
CA PRO A 8 5.77 -5.18 8.21
C PRO A 8 6.69 -4.75 9.35
N LEU A 9 6.11 -4.29 10.45
CA LEU A 9 6.86 -4.01 11.67
C LEU A 9 7.38 -5.32 12.27
N PRO A 10 8.53 -5.33 12.96
CA PRO A 10 9.07 -6.54 13.60
C PRO A 10 8.16 -7.14 14.68
N ASP A 11 7.15 -6.38 15.14
CA ASP A 11 6.12 -6.82 16.09
C ASP A 11 4.89 -7.44 15.39
N SER A 12 4.80 -7.32 14.06
CA SER A 12 3.68 -7.85 13.26
C SER A 12 3.90 -9.32 12.92
N PRO A 13 2.84 -10.17 12.96
CA PRO A 13 2.95 -11.55 12.49
C PRO A 13 3.41 -11.65 11.03
N ASP A 14 3.05 -10.67 10.20
CA ASP A 14 3.45 -10.60 8.79
C ASP A 14 4.96 -10.43 8.60
N PHE A 15 5.74 -10.01 9.61
CA PHE A 15 7.19 -9.81 9.47
C PHE A 15 7.95 -11.09 9.11
N VAL A 16 7.42 -12.25 9.50
CA VAL A 16 8.04 -13.55 9.24
C VAL A 16 7.74 -14.02 7.82
N GLU A 17 6.61 -13.61 7.24
CA GLU A 17 6.11 -14.14 5.96
C GLU A 17 6.26 -13.14 4.81
N ALA A 18 6.21 -11.85 5.09
CA ALA A 18 6.28 -10.77 4.10
C ALA A 18 7.59 -9.98 4.21
N GLY A 19 8.27 -9.79 3.08
CA GLY A 19 9.47 -8.95 2.98
C GLY A 19 9.12 -7.46 2.86
N GLY A 20 7.88 -7.18 2.48
CA GLY A 20 7.33 -5.85 2.28
C GLY A 20 6.02 -5.90 1.50
N ALA A 21 5.42 -4.73 1.28
CA ALA A 21 4.22 -4.57 0.49
C ALA A 21 4.18 -3.21 -0.21
N PHE A 22 3.60 -3.20 -1.40
CA PHE A 22 3.24 -1.97 -2.10
C PHE A 22 1.77 -1.75 -1.81
N VAL A 23 1.46 -0.64 -1.15
CA VAL A 23 0.11 -0.30 -0.74
C VAL A 23 -0.45 0.69 -1.75
N THR A 24 -1.33 0.20 -2.62
CA THR A 24 -2.05 1.06 -3.56
C THR A 24 -3.23 1.70 -2.84
N CYS A 25 -3.18 3.03 -2.76
CA CYS A 25 -4.12 3.84 -2.00
C CYS A 25 -5.11 4.53 -2.94
N TYR A 26 -6.38 4.15 -2.85
CA TYR A 26 -7.49 4.81 -3.53
C TYR A 26 -8.28 5.62 -2.51
N LEU A 27 -8.20 6.94 -2.57
CA LEU A 27 -8.98 7.83 -1.71
C LEU A 27 -9.80 8.78 -2.55
N ARG A 28 -11.04 9.05 -2.12
CA ARG A 28 -11.86 10.07 -2.75
C ARG A 28 -11.27 11.48 -2.60
N PRO A 29 -11.39 12.32 -3.64
CA PRO A 29 -11.00 13.72 -3.53
C PRO A 29 -11.84 14.43 -2.47
N GLY A 30 -11.18 15.10 -1.53
CA GLY A 30 -11.82 15.80 -0.42
C GLY A 30 -12.15 14.94 0.81
N PHE A 31 -11.84 13.63 0.80
CA PHE A 31 -12.03 12.76 1.96
C PHE A 31 -11.16 13.17 3.16
N ALA A 32 -9.89 13.47 2.91
CA ALA A 32 -8.95 13.94 3.92
C ALA A 32 -8.23 15.21 3.43
N PRO A 33 -7.88 16.13 4.34
CA PRO A 33 -7.08 17.30 4.01
C PRO A 33 -5.67 16.92 3.53
N ASP A 34 -5.16 15.78 4.01
CA ASP A 34 -3.90 15.19 3.57
C ASP A 34 -4.07 13.66 3.39
N PRO A 35 -4.30 13.19 2.16
CA PRO A 35 -4.61 11.79 1.89
C PRO A 35 -3.40 10.87 2.16
N MET A 36 -2.18 11.37 1.96
CA MET A 36 -0.96 10.63 2.26
C MET A 36 -0.83 10.37 3.75
N ARG A 37 -0.98 11.41 4.58
CA ARG A 37 -0.92 11.27 6.04
C ARG A 37 -1.99 10.31 6.57
N ARG A 38 -3.20 10.33 5.97
CA ARG A 38 -4.27 9.37 6.30
C ARG A 38 -3.86 7.93 5.96
N ALA A 39 -3.35 7.71 4.75
CA ALA A 39 -2.87 6.40 4.31
C ALA A 39 -1.73 5.89 5.18
N ILE A 40 -0.73 6.73 5.48
CA ILE A 40 0.40 6.38 6.35
C ILE A 40 -0.08 5.99 7.75
N ALA A 41 -1.05 6.72 8.31
CA ALA A 41 -1.64 6.38 9.60
C ALA A 41 -2.34 5.02 9.55
N PHE A 42 -3.16 4.77 8.53
CA PHE A 42 -3.87 3.50 8.36
C PHE A 42 -2.90 2.31 8.24
N VAL A 43 -1.88 2.43 7.39
CA VAL A 43 -0.85 1.39 7.20
C VAL A 43 -0.13 1.09 8.53
N ARG A 44 0.20 2.12 9.31
CA ARG A 44 0.77 1.96 10.65
C ARG A 44 -0.15 1.29 11.65
N GLU A 45 -1.45 1.57 11.60
CA GLU A 45 -2.45 0.89 12.44
C GLU A 45 -2.59 -0.60 12.09
N GLN A 46 -2.30 -0.99 10.85
CA GLN A 46 -2.27 -2.40 10.44
C GLN A 46 -0.97 -3.13 10.83
N GLY A 47 -0.02 -2.47 11.50
CA GLY A 47 1.27 -3.06 11.87
C GLY A 47 2.34 -2.96 10.77
N TRP A 48 2.19 -2.02 9.84
CA TRP A 48 3.14 -1.80 8.73
C TRP A 48 3.78 -0.41 8.82
N GLU A 49 5.07 -0.31 8.55
CA GLU A 49 5.80 0.96 8.46
C GLU A 49 5.96 1.41 7.01
N VAL A 50 5.49 2.61 6.69
CA VAL A 50 5.74 3.22 5.37
C VAL A 50 7.20 3.64 5.26
N ILE A 51 7.89 3.08 4.28
CA ILE A 51 9.31 3.30 3.98
C ILE A 51 9.47 4.45 2.98
N SER A 52 8.66 4.44 1.93
CA SER A 52 8.75 5.42 0.84
C SER A 52 7.41 5.62 0.15
N VAL A 53 7.31 6.73 -0.59
CA VAL A 53 6.21 7.00 -1.52
C VAL A 53 6.73 6.68 -2.92
N GLU A 54 6.20 5.64 -3.57
CA GLU A 54 6.63 5.24 -4.90
C GLU A 54 6.03 6.14 -5.98
N ASP A 55 4.75 6.51 -5.81
CA ASP A 55 4.03 7.37 -6.74
C ASP A 55 3.43 8.56 -6.01
N GLU A 56 3.53 9.75 -6.60
CA GLU A 56 2.85 10.94 -6.10
C GLU A 56 1.32 10.80 -6.20
N PRO A 57 0.55 11.44 -5.31
CA PRO A 57 -0.90 11.43 -5.37
C PRO A 57 -1.43 12.03 -6.66
N LEU A 58 -1.92 11.17 -7.56
CA LEU A 58 -2.53 11.53 -8.83
C LEU A 58 -4.04 11.30 -8.81
N GLN A 59 -4.81 12.22 -9.37
CA GLN A 59 -6.21 11.96 -9.66
C GLN A 59 -6.31 11.12 -10.95
N ILE A 60 -6.79 9.89 -10.82
CA ILE A 60 -6.99 8.96 -11.94
C ILE A 60 -8.49 8.77 -12.19
N GLU A 61 -8.84 8.45 -13.43
CA GLU A 61 -10.19 8.03 -13.78
C GLU A 61 -10.32 6.51 -13.76
N ARG A 62 -11.56 6.01 -13.83
CA ARG A 62 -11.86 4.58 -13.79
C ARG A 62 -11.13 3.76 -14.87
N HIS A 63 -10.83 4.38 -16.01
CA HIS A 63 -10.15 3.76 -17.15
C HIS A 63 -8.63 3.64 -16.94
N ASP A 64 -8.04 4.52 -16.12
CA ASP A 64 -6.61 4.51 -15.76
C ASP A 64 -6.32 3.69 -14.50
N ALA A 65 -7.36 3.25 -13.79
CA ALA A 65 -7.20 2.40 -12.61
C ALA A 65 -6.72 1.00 -13.03
N PRO A 66 -5.53 0.55 -12.57
CA PRO A 66 -5.03 -0.78 -12.89
C PRO A 66 -5.96 -1.87 -12.36
N GLU A 67 -6.53 -1.64 -11.17
CA GLU A 67 -7.52 -2.50 -10.55
C GLU A 67 -8.85 -1.77 -10.45
N GLY A 68 -9.66 -2.05 -11.45
CA GLY A 68 -10.93 -1.38 -11.57
C GLY A 68 -11.91 -1.61 -10.43
N GLU A 69 -11.96 -2.83 -9.92
CA GLU A 69 -12.87 -3.21 -8.83
C GLU A 69 -12.54 -2.44 -7.54
N HIS A 70 -11.25 -2.28 -7.23
CA HIS A 70 -10.80 -1.50 -6.08
C HIS A 70 -11.13 0.00 -6.21
N PHE A 71 -11.08 0.54 -7.44
CA PHE A 71 -11.54 1.91 -7.69
C PHE A 71 -13.04 2.06 -7.43
N ASP A 72 -13.86 1.12 -7.92
CA ASP A 72 -15.31 1.12 -7.67
C ASP A 72 -15.61 1.01 -6.17
N GLN A 73 -14.87 0.18 -5.43
CA GLN A 73 -14.98 0.09 -3.98
C GLN A 73 -14.59 1.39 -3.28
N ALA A 74 -13.53 2.08 -3.73
CA ALA A 74 -13.15 3.38 -3.16
C ALA A 74 -14.23 4.46 -3.40
N LEU A 75 -15.03 4.31 -4.47
CA LEU A 75 -16.21 5.14 -4.67
C LEU A 75 -17.37 4.79 -3.72
N VAL A 76 -17.37 3.62 -3.09
CA VAL A 76 -18.42 3.19 -2.15
C VAL A 76 -17.98 3.45 -0.71
N ASP A 77 -16.78 3.00 -0.34
CA ASP A 77 -16.20 3.03 1.01
C ASP A 77 -15.38 4.31 1.30
N ASP A 78 -15.32 5.25 0.35
CA ASP A 78 -14.53 6.51 0.38
C ASP A 78 -12.99 6.34 0.38
N GLU A 79 -12.47 5.25 0.94
CA GLU A 79 -11.06 4.87 0.95
C GLU A 79 -10.88 3.35 0.77
N VAL A 80 -9.91 2.95 -0.06
CA VAL A 80 -9.50 1.55 -0.25
C VAL A 80 -7.98 1.47 -0.28
N TYR A 81 -7.46 0.48 0.43
CA TYR A 81 -6.04 0.18 0.57
C TYR A 81 -5.77 -1.25 0.13
N VAL A 82 -5.05 -1.41 -0.97
CA VAL A 82 -4.70 -2.72 -1.53
C VAL A 82 -3.27 -3.03 -1.16
N PHE A 83 -3.05 -4.07 -0.36
CA PHE A 83 -1.72 -4.50 0.07
C PHE A 83 -1.18 -5.55 -0.89
N HIS A 84 -0.29 -5.14 -1.79
CA HIS A 84 0.46 -6.06 -2.64
C HIS A 84 1.70 -6.53 -1.90
N GLN A 85 1.50 -7.48 -0.98
CA GLN A 85 2.58 -8.09 -0.21
C GLN A 85 3.44 -8.99 -1.10
N TRP A 86 4.76 -8.95 -0.92
CA TRP A 86 5.66 -9.97 -1.45
C TRP A 86 6.24 -10.79 -0.30
N PRO A 87 6.46 -12.10 -0.51
CA PRO A 87 7.07 -12.93 0.49
C PRO A 87 8.43 -12.35 0.89
N VAL A 88 8.86 -12.60 2.12
CA VAL A 88 10.28 -12.39 2.44
C VAL A 88 11.03 -13.33 1.51
N ASP A 89 11.70 -12.76 0.51
CA ASP A 89 12.52 -13.57 -0.37
C ASP A 89 13.54 -14.25 0.56
N ASP A 90 13.59 -15.58 0.55
CA ASP A 90 14.79 -16.33 0.94
C ASP A 90 15.94 -15.95 -0.05
N ALA A 91 16.20 -14.65 -0.26
CA ALA A 91 17.29 -14.10 -1.06
C ALA A 91 18.59 -14.12 -0.26
N ASP A 92 18.82 -15.17 0.53
CA ASP A 92 20.16 -15.60 0.94
C ASP A 92 20.52 -16.93 0.24
N GLU A 93 20.12 -17.11 -1.02
CA GLU A 93 20.67 -18.17 -1.88
C GLU A 93 21.21 -17.68 -3.24
N GLN A 94 21.62 -16.41 -3.35
CA GLN A 94 22.48 -15.95 -4.45
C GLN A 94 23.92 -15.61 -4.02
N THR A 95 24.48 -16.39 -3.09
CA THR A 95 25.95 -16.58 -3.00
C THR A 95 26.31 -18.06 -3.07
N ARG A 96 25.88 -18.78 -4.12
CA ARG A 96 26.59 -19.99 -4.57
C ARG A 96 26.15 -20.43 -5.98
N HIS A 97 26.85 -20.00 -7.03
CA HIS A 97 27.28 -20.92 -8.08
C HIS A 97 28.39 -20.35 -8.97
#